data_AF-A0AAN7V6Z1-F1
#
_entry.id   AF-A0AAN7V6Z1-F1
#
_cell.length_a   1.000
_cell.length_b   1.000
_cell.length_c   1.000
_cell.angle_alpha   90.00
_cell.angle_beta   90.00
_cell.angle_gamma   90.00
#
_symmetry.space_group_name_H-M   'P 1'
#
loop_
_entity.id
_entity.type
_entity.pdbx_description
1 polymer ?
#
loop_
_entity_poly.entity_id
_entity_poly.type
_entity_poly.pdbx_seq_one_letter_code
_entity_poly.pdbx_strand_id
1 'polypeptide(L)'
;MSEQKKYITPSEKIFVTELVSKHKNIVECKKTDVVNAAEKKKTWTLITTEFNSVPDHTKRTPQQLQKAWENIKCRRKKELSKEKRERMATGGGVIKAPPTDDAVDDILDCVDIEIKDVIDSDETMLSINYALVDNNLVPIEISEGQQRGSAIDTELAARVARLKKLEKEDVEFHMMRMENERQLHAVRLETEKIKLAAETIILEYNKKKFME
;
A
#
# COMPACT_ATOMS: atom_id res chain seq x y z
N MET A 1 22.62 32.53 -10.88
CA MET A 1 22.32 31.81 -12.14
C MET A 1 21.11 30.93 -11.88
N SER A 2 19.98 31.21 -12.54
CA SER A 2 18.72 30.51 -12.32
C SER A 2 18.83 29.10 -12.90
N GLU A 3 18.88 28.06 -12.07
CA GLU A 3 18.80 26.68 -12.54
C GLU A 3 17.44 26.48 -13.23
N GLN A 4 17.45 26.27 -14.54
CA GLN A 4 16.27 25.88 -15.29
C GLN A 4 15.71 24.57 -14.72
N LYS A 5 14.41 24.56 -14.44
CA LYS A 5 13.69 23.37 -13.99
C LYS A 5 13.72 22.30 -15.09
N LYS A 6 14.63 21.33 -14.96
CA LYS A 6 14.71 20.18 -15.88
C LYS A 6 13.58 19.20 -15.61
N TYR A 7 12.81 18.89 -16.64
CA TYR A 7 11.78 17.83 -16.59
C TYR A 7 12.43 16.45 -16.65
N ILE A 8 11.73 15.44 -16.16
CA ILE A 8 12.16 14.04 -16.26
C ILE A 8 11.83 13.53 -17.66
N THR A 9 12.83 13.00 -18.35
CA THR A 9 12.71 12.45 -19.71
C THR A 9 11.94 11.12 -19.71
N PRO A 10 11.41 10.67 -20.86
CA PRO A 10 10.74 9.36 -20.94
C PRO A 10 11.63 8.20 -20.47
N SER A 11 12.90 8.18 -20.87
CA SER A 11 13.87 7.15 -20.47
C SER A 11 14.10 7.15 -18.96
N GLU A 12 14.24 8.33 -18.35
CA GLU A 12 14.36 8.47 -16.90
C GLU A 12 13.09 7.97 -16.18
N LYS A 13 11.89 8.16 -16.75
CA LYS A 13 10.63 7.62 -16.16
C LYS A 13 10.62 6.10 -16.16
N ILE A 14 11.04 5.45 -17.26
CA ILE A 14 11.12 3.99 -17.34
C ILE A 14 12.06 3.47 -16.26
N PHE A 15 13.25 4.08 -16.15
CA PHE A 15 14.22 3.68 -15.14
C PHE A 15 13.71 3.89 -13.70
N VAL A 16 13.00 4.99 -13.44
CA VAL A 16 12.34 5.22 -12.14
C VAL A 16 11.32 4.11 -11.84
N THR A 17 10.49 3.72 -12.81
CA THR A 17 9.53 2.62 -12.65
C THR A 17 10.22 1.30 -12.35
N GLU A 18 11.31 0.97 -13.05
CA GLU A 18 12.10 -0.25 -12.80
C GLU A 18 12.69 -0.28 -11.38
N LEU A 19 13.31 0.82 -10.94
CA LEU A 19 13.88 0.91 -9.59
C LEU A 19 12.81 0.80 -8.51
N VAL A 20 11.64 1.43 -8.71
CA VAL A 20 10.53 1.33 -7.76
C VAL A 20 9.94 -0.08 -7.75
N SER A 21 9.84 -0.75 -8.89
CA SER A 21 9.36 -2.14 -8.98
C SER A 21 10.19 -3.09 -8.12
N LYS A 22 11.54 -2.95 -8.16
CA LYS A 22 12.46 -3.74 -7.32
C LYS A 22 12.21 -3.58 -5.82
N HIS A 23 11.76 -2.40 -5.40
CA HIS A 23 11.52 -2.07 -3.99
C HIS A 23 10.03 -1.88 -3.64
N LYS A 24 9.11 -2.41 -4.47
CA LYS A 24 7.67 -2.14 -4.36
C LYS A 24 7.09 -2.45 -2.99
N ASN A 25 7.54 -3.55 -2.37
CA ASN A 25 7.04 -4.03 -1.07
C ASN A 25 7.28 -3.02 0.07
N ILE A 26 8.30 -2.17 -0.06
CA ILE A 26 8.63 -1.15 0.94
C ILE A 26 8.03 0.19 0.54
N VAL A 27 8.21 0.60 -0.73
CA VAL A 27 7.76 1.90 -1.23
C VAL A 27 6.22 2.03 -1.19
N GLU A 28 5.50 1.00 -1.63
CA GLU A 28 4.03 0.97 -1.69
C GLU A 28 3.39 0.27 -0.47
N CYS A 29 4.17 0.01 0.59
CA CYS A 29 3.64 -0.59 1.81
C CYS A 29 2.54 0.30 2.44
N LYS A 30 1.32 -0.21 2.59
CA LYS A 30 0.16 0.52 3.13
C LYS A 30 0.20 0.73 4.65
N LYS A 31 1.13 0.09 5.37
CA LYS A 31 1.23 0.18 6.83
C LYS A 31 1.75 1.57 7.26
N THR A 32 1.06 2.22 8.19
CA THR A 32 1.44 3.55 8.72
C THR A 32 2.30 3.43 9.97
N ASP A 33 3.41 2.69 9.87
CA ASP A 33 4.36 2.49 10.97
C ASP A 33 5.56 3.47 10.85
N VAL A 34 6.04 4.06 11.95
CA VAL A 34 7.26 4.93 11.94
C VAL A 34 8.51 4.17 11.45
N VAL A 35 8.62 2.86 11.71
CA VAL A 35 9.69 2.00 11.17
C VAL A 35 9.57 1.93 9.64
N ASN A 36 8.35 1.73 9.13
CA ASN A 36 8.08 1.73 7.70
C ASN A 36 8.34 3.10 7.06
N ALA A 37 8.06 4.21 7.76
CA ALA A 37 8.40 5.55 7.29
C ALA A 37 9.92 5.76 7.17
N ALA A 38 10.69 5.30 8.15
CA ALA A 38 12.15 5.33 8.11
C ALA A 38 12.72 4.43 7.00
N GLU A 39 12.17 3.22 6.82
CA GLU A 39 12.55 2.29 5.75
C GLU A 39 12.22 2.83 4.36
N LYS A 40 11.05 3.43 4.17
CA LYS A 40 10.70 4.14 2.93
C LYS A 40 11.71 5.24 2.63
N LYS A 41 12.08 6.05 3.63
CA LYS A 41 13.07 7.12 3.45
C LYS A 41 14.44 6.57 3.05
N LYS A 42 14.90 5.49 3.70
CA LYS A 42 16.15 4.79 3.35
C LYS A 42 16.10 4.24 1.92
N THR A 43 15.00 3.59 1.56
CA THR A 43 14.77 3.02 0.23
C THR A 43 14.77 4.08 -0.86
N TRP A 44 14.11 5.24 -0.64
CA TRP A 44 14.18 6.35 -1.59
C TRP A 44 15.59 6.94 -1.73
N THR A 45 16.40 6.89 -0.67
CA THR A 45 17.80 7.32 -0.72
C THR A 45 18.64 6.35 -1.55
N LEU A 46 18.40 5.06 -1.42
CA LEU A 46 19.01 4.02 -2.25
C LEU A 46 18.64 4.19 -3.72
N ILE A 47 17.34 4.29 -4.03
CA ILE A 47 16.82 4.53 -5.39
C ILE A 47 17.47 5.78 -6.00
N THR A 48 17.61 6.85 -5.22
CA THR A 48 18.26 8.09 -5.68
C THR A 48 19.72 7.88 -6.00
N THR A 49 20.42 7.07 -5.21
CA THR A 49 21.84 6.76 -5.42
C THR A 49 22.01 5.95 -6.71
N GLU A 50 21.18 4.94 -6.94
CA GLU A 50 21.17 4.16 -8.18
C GLU A 50 20.79 5.03 -9.39
N PHE A 51 19.74 5.85 -9.28
CA PHE A 51 19.32 6.78 -10.33
C PHE A 51 20.44 7.74 -10.72
N ASN A 52 21.10 8.32 -9.72
CA ASN A 52 22.19 9.26 -9.92
C ASN A 52 23.49 8.57 -10.35
N SER A 53 23.63 7.25 -10.23
CA SER A 53 24.84 6.55 -10.69
C SER A 53 24.96 6.51 -12.22
N VAL A 54 23.83 6.63 -12.92
CA VAL A 54 23.76 6.65 -14.38
C VAL A 54 24.30 8.00 -14.91
N PRO A 55 25.32 8.00 -15.79
CA PRO A 55 25.95 9.24 -16.26
C PRO A 55 25.05 10.09 -17.17
N ASP A 56 24.09 9.47 -17.86
CA ASP A 56 23.15 10.15 -18.76
C ASP A 56 21.99 10.84 -18.00
N HIS A 57 21.78 10.50 -16.72
CA HIS A 57 20.69 11.05 -15.92
C HIS A 57 21.07 12.38 -15.26
N THR A 58 20.09 13.28 -15.20
CA THR A 58 20.25 14.52 -14.41
C THR A 58 20.20 14.18 -12.93
N LYS A 59 21.17 14.62 -12.13
CA LYS A 59 21.17 14.37 -10.68
C LYS A 59 19.90 14.91 -10.02
N ARG A 60 19.21 14.05 -9.25
CA ARG A 60 17.96 14.39 -8.54
C ARG A 60 18.09 14.13 -7.05
N THR A 61 17.24 14.81 -6.29
CA THR A 61 17.05 14.53 -4.85
C THR A 61 15.99 13.44 -4.64
N PRO A 62 15.98 12.77 -3.48
CA PRO A 62 14.96 11.74 -3.18
C PRO A 62 13.53 12.29 -3.27
N GLN A 63 13.33 13.54 -2.84
CA GLN A 63 12.03 14.21 -2.89
C GLN A 63 11.55 14.43 -4.35
N GLN A 64 12.48 14.74 -5.26
CA GLN A 64 12.15 14.93 -6.67
C GLN A 64 11.75 13.61 -7.34
N LEU A 65 12.47 12.52 -7.05
CA LEU A 65 12.15 11.18 -7.57
C LEU A 65 10.84 10.64 -6.98
N GLN A 66 10.62 10.84 -5.69
CA GLN A 66 9.34 10.50 -5.06
C GLN A 66 8.18 11.27 -5.69
N LYS A 67 8.34 12.57 -5.92
CA LYS A 67 7.32 13.38 -6.60
C LYS A 67 7.10 12.94 -8.05
N ALA A 68 8.17 12.55 -8.74
CA ALA A 68 8.09 12.02 -10.10
C ALA A 68 7.27 10.73 -10.15
N TRP A 69 7.54 9.80 -9.23
CA TRP A 69 6.80 8.56 -9.09
C TRP A 69 5.31 8.81 -8.79
N GLU A 70 5.00 9.71 -7.87
CA GLU A 70 3.59 10.10 -7.61
C GLU A 70 2.90 10.68 -8.83
N ASN A 71 3.61 11.48 -9.64
CA ASN A 71 3.07 12.00 -10.89
C ASN A 71 2.84 10.89 -11.93
N ILE A 72 3.74 9.89 -12.01
CA ILE A 72 3.60 8.70 -12.88
C ILE A 72 2.33 7.93 -12.48
N LYS A 73 2.19 7.59 -11.19
CA LYS A 73 0.99 6.93 -10.66
C LYS A 73 -0.28 7.73 -10.94
N CYS A 74 -0.27 9.03 -10.66
CA CYS A 74 -1.43 9.89 -10.86
C CYS A 74 -1.85 9.94 -12.33
N ARG A 75 -0.88 10.03 -13.25
CA ARG A 75 -1.14 9.98 -14.69
C ARG A 75 -1.76 8.65 -15.10
N ARG A 76 -1.18 7.52 -14.68
CA ARG A 76 -1.70 6.19 -15.04
C ARG A 76 -3.11 5.96 -14.49
N LYS A 77 -3.38 6.35 -13.24
CA LYS A 77 -4.74 6.33 -12.66
C LYS A 77 -5.77 7.12 -13.47
N LYS A 78 -5.39 8.28 -14.01
CA LYS A 78 -6.27 9.08 -14.88
C LYS A 78 -6.53 8.40 -16.21
N GLU A 79 -5.51 7.77 -16.81
CA GLU A 79 -5.64 6.99 -18.03
C GLU A 79 -6.59 5.80 -17.81
N LEU A 80 -6.36 5.00 -16.76
CA LEU A 80 -7.24 3.88 -16.36
C LEU A 80 -8.69 4.34 -16.09
N SER A 81 -8.88 5.45 -15.38
CA SER A 81 -10.23 6.00 -15.13
C SER A 81 -10.93 6.47 -16.41
N LYS A 82 -10.18 7.05 -17.35
CA LYS A 82 -10.69 7.46 -18.66
C LYS A 82 -11.09 6.23 -19.48
N GLU A 83 -10.23 5.22 -19.54
CA GLU A 83 -10.50 3.94 -20.20
C GLU A 83 -11.76 3.25 -19.63
N LYS A 84 -11.90 3.22 -18.30
CA LYS A 84 -13.10 2.71 -17.63
C LYS A 84 -14.36 3.47 -18.04
N ARG A 85 -14.31 4.80 -18.03
CA ARG A 85 -15.44 5.64 -18.45
C ARG A 85 -15.81 5.44 -19.92
N GLU A 86 -14.82 5.29 -20.79
CA GLU A 86 -15.06 4.98 -22.21
C GLU A 86 -15.70 3.59 -22.40
N ARG A 87 -15.30 2.60 -21.59
CA ARG A 87 -15.90 1.26 -21.58
C ARG A 87 -17.34 1.25 -21.09
N MET A 88 -17.63 2.01 -20.03
CA MET A 88 -18.98 2.09 -19.43
C MET A 88 -19.93 3.01 -20.22
N ALA A 89 -19.41 3.86 -21.11
CA ALA A 89 -20.20 4.70 -21.99
C ALA A 89 -20.74 3.91 -23.20
N THR A 90 -21.51 2.85 -22.96
CA THR A 90 -22.16 2.08 -24.02
C THR A 90 -23.59 2.56 -24.24
N GLY A 91 -23.73 3.51 -25.16
CA GLY A 91 -24.96 3.69 -25.95
C GLY A 91 -24.92 2.86 -27.25
N GLY A 92 -24.48 1.59 -27.17
CA GLY A 92 -24.43 0.66 -28.32
C GLY A 92 -23.17 0.70 -29.21
N GLY A 93 -22.06 1.32 -28.78
CA GLY A 93 -20.80 1.38 -29.54
C GLY A 93 -19.86 0.18 -29.32
N VAL A 94 -18.97 -0.07 -30.29
CA VAL A 94 -17.96 -1.15 -30.26
C VAL A 94 -16.99 -0.97 -29.08
N ILE A 95 -16.89 -1.97 -28.22
CA ILE A 95 -15.92 -2.03 -27.12
C ILE A 95 -14.51 -2.05 -27.71
N LYS A 96 -13.68 -1.06 -27.37
CA LYS A 96 -12.26 -1.09 -27.70
C LYS A 96 -11.57 -2.13 -26.83
N ALA A 97 -10.76 -2.99 -27.45
CA ALA A 97 -9.94 -3.98 -26.75
C ALA A 97 -9.07 -3.31 -25.68
N PRO A 98 -8.78 -3.99 -24.55
CA PRO A 98 -7.96 -3.43 -23.48
C PRO A 98 -6.59 -2.98 -24.01
N PRO A 99 -6.15 -1.74 -23.73
CA PRO A 99 -4.82 -1.28 -24.12
C PRO A 99 -3.71 -1.94 -23.30
N THR A 100 -2.52 -1.89 -23.89
CA THR A 100 -1.22 -2.45 -23.51
C THR A 100 -0.89 -2.54 -22.01
N ASP A 101 -0.27 -3.68 -21.67
CA ASP A 101 0.40 -4.03 -20.41
C ASP A 101 1.43 -2.93 -20.03
N ASP A 102 1.05 -1.99 -19.16
CA ASP A 102 1.94 -0.94 -18.65
C ASP A 102 2.58 -1.45 -17.35
N ALA A 103 3.91 -1.44 -17.26
CA ALA A 103 4.64 -1.92 -16.08
C ALA A 103 4.27 -1.19 -14.77
N VAL A 104 3.64 -0.01 -14.88
CA VAL A 104 3.11 0.72 -13.72
C VAL A 104 1.85 0.05 -13.14
N ASP A 105 1.09 -0.69 -13.95
CA ASP A 105 -0.14 -1.38 -13.53
C ASP A 105 0.17 -2.51 -12.54
N ASP A 106 1.26 -3.26 -12.75
CA ASP A 106 1.74 -4.31 -11.83
C ASP A 106 2.14 -3.81 -10.43
N ILE A 107 2.41 -2.51 -10.33
CA ILE A 107 2.81 -1.84 -9.09
C ILE A 107 1.59 -1.13 -8.46
N LEU A 108 0.65 -0.70 -9.28
CA LEU A 108 -0.59 -0.08 -8.84
C LEU A 108 -1.52 -1.15 -8.29
N ASP A 109 -1.65 -1.17 -6.98
CA ASP A 109 -2.64 -1.94 -6.24
C ASP A 109 -4.05 -1.31 -6.42
N CYS A 110 -4.51 -1.19 -7.68
CA CYS A 110 -5.84 -0.72 -8.03
C CYS A 110 -6.83 -1.85 -7.69
N VAL A 111 -7.42 -1.75 -6.51
CA VAL A 111 -8.55 -2.58 -6.09
C VAL A 111 -9.78 -2.17 -6.91
N ASP A 112 -9.83 -2.60 -8.16
CA ASP A 112 -11.02 -2.56 -9.02
C ASP A 112 -11.19 -4.00 -9.56
N ILE A 113 -11.60 -4.92 -8.67
CA ILE A 113 -12.09 -6.23 -9.13
C ILE A 113 -13.42 -5.93 -9.83
N GLU A 114 -13.41 -5.88 -11.16
CA GLU A 114 -14.62 -5.99 -11.95
C GLU A 114 -15.20 -7.37 -11.63
N ILE A 115 -16.21 -7.41 -10.75
CA ILE A 115 -16.92 -8.65 -10.47
C ILE A 115 -17.76 -8.91 -11.73
N LYS A 116 -17.26 -9.78 -12.61
CA LYS A 116 -18.02 -10.26 -13.76
C LYS A 116 -19.30 -10.93 -13.27
N ASP A 117 -20.40 -10.65 -13.94
CA ASP A 117 -21.68 -11.33 -13.75
C ASP A 117 -22.33 -11.15 -12.36
N VAL A 118 -22.16 -9.98 -11.72
CA VAL A 118 -22.97 -9.65 -10.55
C VAL A 118 -24.39 -9.33 -11.00
N ILE A 119 -25.29 -10.25 -10.68
CA ILE A 119 -26.73 -10.02 -10.65
C ILE A 119 -26.98 -8.99 -9.54
N ASP A 120 -27.50 -7.83 -9.91
CA ASP A 120 -27.97 -6.81 -8.97
C ASP A 120 -29.03 -7.44 -8.05
N SER A 121 -28.99 -7.13 -6.75
CA SER A 121 -29.96 -7.62 -5.76
C SER A 121 -31.41 -7.19 -6.07
N ASP A 122 -31.60 -6.39 -7.11
CA ASP A 122 -32.87 -5.85 -7.56
C ASP A 122 -33.42 -6.60 -8.80
N GLU A 123 -32.62 -7.48 -9.42
CA GLU A 123 -33.15 -8.35 -10.47
C GLU A 123 -34.01 -9.43 -9.81
N THR A 124 -35.32 -9.30 -9.97
CA THR A 124 -36.24 -10.40 -9.66
C THR A 124 -35.86 -11.56 -10.57
N MET A 125 -35.05 -12.47 -10.02
CA MET A 125 -34.86 -13.80 -10.57
C MET A 125 -36.27 -14.34 -10.80
N LEU A 126 -36.70 -14.44 -12.05
CA LEU A 126 -37.85 -15.27 -12.42
C LEU A 126 -37.42 -16.71 -12.13
N SER A 127 -37.38 -17.08 -10.85
CA SER A 127 -37.31 -18.45 -10.37
C SER A 127 -38.69 -19.07 -10.59
N ILE A 128 -39.10 -19.10 -11.85
CA ILE A 128 -40.22 -19.90 -12.28
C ILE A 128 -39.62 -21.31 -12.38
N ASN A 129 -39.62 -22.01 -11.25
CA ASN A 129 -39.58 -23.47 -11.17
C ASN A 129 -40.87 -24.01 -11.78
N TYR A 130 -41.16 -23.71 -13.05
CA TYR A 130 -42.28 -24.27 -13.78
C TYR A 130 -41.76 -24.83 -15.10
N ALA A 131 -42.08 -26.08 -15.38
CA ALA A 131 -41.88 -26.67 -16.69
C ALA A 131 -43.16 -26.49 -17.52
N LEU A 132 -43.00 -26.19 -18.81
CA LEU A 132 -44.07 -26.28 -19.79
C LEU A 132 -44.21 -27.74 -20.22
N VAL A 133 -45.32 -28.38 -19.82
CA VAL A 133 -45.69 -29.72 -20.27
C VAL A 133 -47.08 -29.61 -20.91
N ASP A 134 -47.18 -29.96 -22.19
CA ASP A 134 -48.42 -29.90 -22.99
C ASP A 134 -49.17 -28.56 -22.88
N ASN A 135 -48.44 -27.46 -23.08
CA ASN A 135 -48.92 -26.07 -22.99
C ASN A 135 -49.47 -25.63 -21.62
N ASN A 136 -49.26 -26.41 -20.56
CA ASN A 136 -49.58 -26.00 -19.19
C ASN A 136 -48.30 -25.80 -18.36
N LEU A 137 -48.31 -24.73 -17.55
CA LEU A 137 -47.24 -24.40 -16.59
C LEU A 137 -47.45 -25.20 -15.31
N VAL A 138 -46.51 -26.10 -14.99
CA VAL A 138 -46.57 -26.95 -13.79
C VAL A 138 -45.36 -26.70 -12.88
N PRO A 139 -45.53 -26.48 -11.56
CA PRO A 139 -44.42 -26.30 -10.62
C PRO A 139 -43.51 -27.53 -10.52
N ILE A 140 -42.20 -27.33 -10.45
CA ILE A 140 -41.19 -28.38 -10.18
C ILE A 140 -40.93 -28.42 -8.67
N GLU A 141 -41.31 -29.51 -8.00
CA GLU A 141 -40.91 -29.76 -6.61
C GLU A 141 -39.46 -30.25 -6.57
N ILE A 142 -38.53 -29.37 -6.17
CA ILE A 142 -37.15 -29.76 -5.89
C ILE A 142 -37.03 -30.01 -4.39
N SER A 143 -36.80 -31.26 -3.99
CA SER A 143 -36.46 -31.61 -2.61
C SER A 143 -35.01 -31.18 -2.32
N GLU A 144 -34.81 -29.95 -1.82
CA GLU A 144 -33.47 -29.45 -1.53
C GLU A 144 -33.06 -29.65 -0.06
N GLY A 145 -32.06 -30.53 0.14
CA GLY A 145 -30.75 -30.03 0.59
C GLY A 145 -30.53 -29.75 2.09
N GLN A 146 -30.75 -30.74 2.96
CA GLN A 146 -30.55 -30.62 4.42
C GLN A 146 -29.08 -30.58 4.92
N GLN A 147 -28.08 -30.19 4.12
CA GLN A 147 -26.66 -30.26 4.55
C GLN A 147 -25.76 -29.02 4.27
N ARG A 148 -26.25 -27.95 3.63
CA ARG A 148 -25.37 -26.81 3.30
C ARG A 148 -25.27 -25.69 4.37
N GLY A 149 -26.23 -25.57 5.28
CA GLY A 149 -26.24 -24.45 6.26
C GLY A 149 -25.13 -24.50 7.31
N SER A 150 -24.88 -25.65 7.94
CA SER A 150 -24.01 -25.71 9.13
C SER A 150 -22.51 -25.53 8.86
N ALA A 151 -22.05 -25.83 7.64
CA ALA A 151 -20.65 -25.70 7.25
C ALA A 151 -20.23 -24.25 6.99
N ILE A 152 -21.19 -23.39 6.61
CA ILE A 152 -20.95 -21.98 6.31
C ILE A 152 -20.85 -21.19 7.62
N ASP A 153 -21.71 -21.52 8.59
CA ASP A 153 -21.73 -20.89 9.91
C ASP A 153 -20.46 -21.20 10.73
N THR A 154 -19.90 -22.40 10.58
CA THR A 154 -18.65 -22.80 11.25
C THR A 154 -17.42 -22.11 10.65
N GLU A 155 -17.33 -21.99 9.33
CA GLU A 155 -16.24 -21.25 8.66
C GLU A 155 -16.30 -19.74 8.95
N LEU A 156 -17.51 -19.16 8.99
CA LEU A 156 -17.68 -17.74 9.34
C LEU A 156 -17.21 -17.47 10.79
N ALA A 157 -17.55 -18.35 11.74
CA ALA A 157 -17.08 -18.26 13.11
C ALA A 157 -15.55 -18.38 13.22
N ALA A 158 -14.94 -19.29 12.44
CA ALA A 158 -13.49 -19.46 12.39
C ALA A 158 -12.78 -18.21 11.83
N ARG A 159 -13.34 -17.59 10.79
CA ARG A 159 -12.83 -16.33 10.23
C ARG A 159 -12.89 -15.17 11.22
N VAL A 160 -14.02 -15.02 11.92
CA VAL A 160 -14.18 -13.98 12.95
C VAL A 160 -13.19 -14.19 14.10
N ALA A 161 -12.98 -15.42 14.54
CA ALA A 161 -11.97 -15.73 15.56
C ALA A 161 -10.55 -15.38 15.10
N ARG A 162 -10.22 -15.66 13.83
CA ARG A 162 -8.91 -15.30 13.25
C ARG A 162 -8.70 -13.79 13.18
N LEU A 163 -9.74 -13.03 12.78
CA LEU A 163 -9.67 -11.56 12.74
C LEU A 163 -9.50 -10.95 14.12
N LYS A 164 -10.24 -11.42 15.13
CA LYS A 164 -10.06 -10.97 16.52
C LYS A 164 -8.68 -11.27 17.07
N LYS A 165 -8.09 -12.40 16.68
CA LYS A 165 -6.72 -12.76 17.07
C LYS A 165 -5.71 -11.77 16.47
N LEU A 166 -5.83 -11.47 15.18
CA LEU A 166 -4.97 -10.50 14.50
C LEU A 166 -5.10 -9.09 15.09
N GLU A 167 -6.32 -8.65 15.41
CA GLU A 167 -6.55 -7.36 16.05
C GLU A 167 -5.87 -7.29 17.43
N LYS A 168 -5.95 -8.38 18.21
CA LYS A 168 -5.26 -8.46 19.51
C LYS A 168 -3.74 -8.43 19.34
N GLU A 169 -3.20 -9.18 18.38
CA GLU A 169 -1.77 -9.20 18.05
C GLU A 169 -1.28 -7.81 17.60
N ASP A 170 -2.05 -7.09 16.79
CA ASP A 170 -1.74 -5.72 16.36
C ASP A 170 -1.70 -4.74 17.54
N VAL A 171 -2.67 -4.82 18.47
CA VAL A 171 -2.69 -4.00 19.68
C VAL A 171 -1.51 -4.32 20.60
N GLU A 172 -1.21 -5.60 20.80
CA GLU A 172 -0.05 -6.03 21.59
C GLU A 172 1.26 -5.54 20.97
N PHE A 173 1.41 -5.63 19.65
CA PHE A 173 2.60 -5.14 18.95
C PHE A 173 2.75 -3.62 19.08
N HIS A 174 1.66 -2.87 18.92
CA HIS A 174 1.65 -1.42 19.11
C HIS A 174 2.06 -1.02 20.54
N MET A 175 1.51 -1.70 21.53
CA MET A 175 1.82 -1.46 22.94
C MET A 175 3.28 -1.82 23.28
N MET A 176 3.78 -2.96 22.80
CA MET A 176 5.18 -3.36 22.96
C MET A 176 6.14 -2.32 22.36
N ARG A 177 5.75 -1.74 21.22
CA ARG A 177 6.53 -0.71 20.54
C ARG A 177 6.54 0.62 21.29
N MET A 178 5.39 1.06 21.81
CA MET A 178 5.30 2.24 22.69
C MET A 178 6.17 2.09 23.93
N GLU A 179 6.18 0.90 24.54
CA GLU A 179 7.01 0.62 25.72
C GLU A 179 8.50 0.60 25.37
N ASN A 180 8.90 0.04 24.24
CA ASN A 180 10.29 0.06 23.78
C ASN A 180 10.78 1.51 23.53
N GLU A 181 9.96 2.35 22.91
CA GLU A 181 10.28 3.78 22.71
C GLU A 181 10.44 4.51 24.06
N ARG A 182 9.58 4.20 25.04
CA ARG A 182 9.68 4.74 26.41
C ARG A 182 10.97 4.31 27.10
N GLN A 183 11.35 3.03 26.99
CA GLN A 183 12.59 2.50 27.56
C GLN A 183 13.82 3.13 26.91
N LEU A 184 13.84 3.26 25.58
CA LEU A 184 14.93 3.90 24.86
C LEU A 184 15.11 5.36 25.28
N HIS A 185 14.01 6.10 25.45
CA HIS A 185 14.05 7.48 25.93
C HIS A 185 14.58 7.56 27.38
N ALA A 186 14.18 6.64 28.25
CA ALA A 186 14.67 6.58 29.63
C ALA A 186 16.18 6.32 29.69
N VAL A 187 16.69 5.36 28.89
CA VAL A 187 18.12 5.10 28.78
C VAL A 187 18.86 6.34 28.29
N ARG A 188 18.32 7.05 27.29
CA ARG A 188 18.94 8.28 26.77
C ARG A 188 19.09 9.35 27.84
N LEU A 189 18.05 9.59 28.63
CA LEU A 189 18.11 10.55 29.74
C LEU A 189 19.18 10.15 30.76
N GLU A 190 19.28 8.86 31.08
CA GLU A 190 20.27 8.38 32.04
C GLU A 190 21.70 8.54 31.51
N THR A 191 21.92 8.28 30.22
CA THR A 191 23.22 8.53 29.59
C THR A 191 23.60 10.01 29.59
N GLU A 192 22.66 10.93 29.39
CA GLU A 192 22.92 12.38 29.46
C GLU A 192 23.27 12.82 30.88
N LYS A 193 22.57 12.30 31.91
CA LYS A 193 22.91 12.58 33.32
C LYS A 193 24.33 12.15 33.65
N ILE A 194 24.70 10.92 33.26
CA ILE A 194 26.06 10.39 33.51
C ILE A 194 27.10 11.27 32.83
N LYS A 195 26.84 11.71 31.60
CA LYS A 195 27.74 12.59 30.85
C LYS A 195 27.93 13.94 31.54
N LEU A 196 26.85 14.58 31.98
CA LEU A 196 26.90 15.84 32.71
C LEU A 196 27.63 15.71 34.06
N ALA A 197 27.43 14.59 34.76
CA ALA A 197 28.13 14.31 36.01
C ALA A 197 29.65 14.17 35.77
N ALA A 198 30.05 13.47 34.70
CA ALA A 198 31.46 13.35 34.32
C ALA A 198 32.08 14.71 33.95
N GLU A 199 31.37 15.53 33.17
CA GLU A 199 31.81 16.90 32.83
C GLU A 199 31.98 17.76 34.09
N THR A 200 31.06 17.66 35.05
CA THR A 200 31.13 18.38 36.33
C THR A 200 32.37 17.97 37.14
N ILE A 201 32.63 16.66 37.25
CA ILE A 201 33.82 16.13 37.96
C ILE A 201 35.12 16.63 37.30
N ILE A 202 35.19 16.63 35.97
CA ILE A 202 36.36 17.12 35.23
C ILE A 202 36.59 18.61 35.49
N LEU A 203 35.53 19.42 35.47
CA LEU A 203 35.62 20.86 35.74
C LEU A 203 36.07 21.14 37.18
N GLU A 204 35.54 20.42 38.16
CA GLU A 204 35.97 20.55 39.56
C GLU A 204 37.45 20.18 39.75
N TYR A 205 37.90 19.10 39.12
CA TYR A 205 39.31 18.69 39.15
C TYR A 205 40.22 19.78 38.55
N ASN A 206 39.87 20.28 37.37
CA ASN A 206 40.64 21.35 36.72
C ASN A 206 40.68 22.62 37.59
N LYS A 207 39.54 23.02 38.16
CA LYS A 207 39.46 24.19 39.05
C LYS A 207 40.36 24.07 40.28
N LYS A 208 40.44 22.89 40.90
CA LYS A 208 41.35 22.64 42.03
C LYS A 208 42.82 22.71 41.61
N LYS A 209 43.17 22.07 40.48
CA LYS A 209 44.54 22.07 39.94
C LYS A 209 45.08 23.47 39.58
N PHE A 210 44.22 24.41 39.20
CA PHE A 210 44.62 25.80 38.88
C PHE A 210 44.67 26.72 40.11
N MET A 211 44.23 26.27 41.28
CA MET A 211 44.21 27.05 42.53
C MET A 211 45.32 26.64 43.51
N GLU A 212 46.04 25.56 43.23
CA GLU A 212 47.31 25.15 43.87
C GLU A 212 48.51 25.67 43.07
#